data_AF-A0A8T5RGL7-F1
#
_entry.id   AF-A0A8T5RGL7-F1
#
_cell.length_a   1.000
_cell.length_b   1.000
_cell.length_c   1.000
_cell.angle_alpha   90.00
_cell.angle_beta   90.00
_cell.angle_gamma   90.00
#
_symmetry.space_group_name_H-M   'P 1'
#
loop_
_entity.id
_entity.type
_entity.pdbx_description
1 polymer ?
#
loop_
_entity_poly.entity_id
_entity_poly.type
_entity_poly.pdbx_seq_one_letter_code
_entity_poly.pdbx_strand_id
1 'polypeptide(L)'
;MMSKKVIHQWKKDEIDYLIELMEKYEIIAVINVGKTNDRQVQEIRKILRKDAIIRMSKKSLQERAFDKFQEISGKSNIKKLK
;
A
#
# COMPACT_ATOMS: atom_id res chain seq x y z
N MET A 1 3.05 -15.19 -31.29
CA MET A 1 4.08 -14.52 -30.45
C MET A 1 3.41 -13.92 -29.23
N MET A 2 3.71 -14.44 -28.04
CA MET A 2 3.23 -13.86 -26.78
C MET A 2 3.89 -12.48 -26.63
N SER A 3 3.11 -11.41 -26.77
CA SER A 3 3.59 -10.04 -26.52
C SER A 3 4.15 -9.98 -25.11
N LYS A 4 5.46 -9.76 -24.99
CA LYS A 4 6.14 -9.55 -23.72
C LYS A 4 5.60 -8.23 -23.15
N LYS A 5 4.55 -8.33 -22.33
CA LYS A 5 3.86 -7.16 -21.76
C LYS A 5 4.86 -6.43 -20.87
N VAL A 6 5.43 -5.34 -21.38
CA VAL A 6 6.40 -4.54 -20.64
C VAL A 6 5.68 -3.95 -19.44
N ILE A 7 6.05 -4.39 -18.24
CA ILE A 7 5.54 -3.81 -17.01
C ILE A 7 6.19 -2.45 -16.86
N HIS A 8 5.37 -1.39 -16.87
CA HIS A 8 5.87 -0.05 -16.63
C HIS A 8 6.58 0.05 -15.28
N GLN A 9 7.70 0.78 -15.27
CA GLN A 9 8.56 0.90 -14.12
C GLN A 9 7.83 1.46 -12.89
N TRP A 10 6.95 2.46 -13.07
CA TRP A 10 6.16 3.05 -11.98
C TRP A 10 5.38 2.03 -11.14
N LYS A 11 4.96 0.89 -11.73
CA LYS A 11 4.25 -0.16 -10.97
C LYS A 11 5.18 -0.91 -10.02
N LYS A 12 6.44 -1.08 -10.41
CA LYS A 12 7.46 -1.69 -9.56
C LYS A 12 7.84 -0.71 -8.47
N ASP A 13 8.13 0.53 -8.85
CA ASP A 13 8.49 1.60 -7.92
C ASP A 13 7.41 1.82 -6.84
N GLU A 14 6.13 1.79 -7.23
CA GLU A 14 5.02 1.89 -6.29
C GLU A 14 4.98 0.71 -5.30
N ILE A 15 5.24 -0.51 -5.78
CA ILE A 15 5.27 -1.70 -4.92
C ILE A 15 6.44 -1.61 -3.94
N ASP A 16 7.62 -1.22 -4.43
CA ASP A 16 8.82 -1.12 -3.62
C ASP A 16 8.67 -0.02 -2.56
N TYR A 17 8.07 1.12 -2.91
CA TYR A 17 7.72 2.18 -1.95
C TYR A 17 6.71 1.73 -0.88
N LEU A 18 5.71 0.92 -1.24
CA LEU A 18 4.78 0.35 -0.26
C LEU A 18 5.49 -0.60 0.71
N ILE A 19 6.44 -1.40 0.23
CA ILE A 19 7.25 -2.30 1.06
C ILE A 19 8.09 -1.49 2.05
N GLU A 20 8.78 -0.45 1.58
CA GLU A 20 9.56 0.45 2.44
C GLU A 20 8.71 1.06 3.56
N LEU A 21 7.47 1.49 3.27
CA LEU A 21 6.56 1.99 4.29
C LEU A 21 6.18 0.90 5.31
N MET A 22 5.92 -0.32 4.86
CA MET A 22 5.58 -1.44 5.75
C MET A 22 6.76 -1.89 6.63
N GLU A 23 7.99 -1.72 6.16
CA GLU A 23 9.19 -1.96 6.97
C GLU A 23 9.42 -0.86 8.00
N LYS A 24 9.13 0.40 7.64
CA LYS A 24 9.35 1.56 8.49
C LYS A 24 8.35 1.67 9.64
N TYR A 25 7.10 1.25 9.44
CA TYR A 25 6.02 1.39 10.42
C TYR A 25 5.61 0.04 11.00
N GLU A 26 5.56 -0.06 12.33
CA GLU A 26 5.17 -1.30 13.03
C GLU A 26 3.69 -1.65 12.82
N ILE A 27 2.84 -0.63 12.76
CA ILE A 27 1.40 -0.77 12.65
C ILE A 27 0.95 -0.41 11.24
N ILE A 28 0.26 -1.35 10.59
CA ILE A 28 -0.30 -1.19 9.26
C ILE A 28 -1.82 -1.36 9.35
N ALA A 29 -2.57 -0.39 8.82
CA ALA A 29 -4.02 -0.41 8.77
C ALA A 29 -4.52 -0.24 7.33
N VAL A 30 -5.48 -1.09 6.93
CA VAL A 30 -6.18 -0.98 5.64
C VAL A 30 -7.54 -0.35 5.88
N ILE A 31 -7.83 0.75 5.19
CA ILE A 31 -9.08 1.50 5.33
C ILE A 31 -9.81 1.60 3.99
N ASN A 32 -11.14 1.58 4.03
CA ASN A 32 -11.97 1.83 2.85
C ASN A 32 -12.38 3.32 2.81
N VAL A 33 -11.82 4.05 1.86
CA VAL A 33 -12.11 5.48 1.62
C VAL A 33 -13.12 5.72 0.50
N GLY A 34 -13.64 4.68 -0.15
CA GLY A 34 -14.48 4.82 -1.35
C GLY A 34 -15.81 5.54 -1.13
N LYS A 35 -16.25 5.70 0.13
CA LYS A 35 -17.45 6.45 0.53
C LYS A 35 -17.13 7.82 1.14
N THR A 36 -15.85 8.18 1.24
CA THR A 36 -15.39 9.42 1.90
C THR A 36 -15.12 10.48 0.84
N ASN A 37 -15.53 11.71 1.08
CA ASN A 37 -15.23 12.82 0.18
C ASN A 37 -13.74 13.19 0.25
N ASP A 38 -13.16 13.67 -0.85
CA ASP A 38 -11.78 14.15 -0.94
C ASP A 38 -11.43 15.12 0.18
N ARG A 39 -12.32 16.09 0.48
CA ARG A 39 -12.09 17.04 1.57
C ARG A 39 -11.90 16.35 2.92
N GLN A 40 -12.76 15.38 3.24
CA GLN A 40 -12.68 14.63 4.49
C GLN A 40 -11.40 13.80 4.55
N VAL A 41 -11.01 13.15 3.45
CA VAL A 41 -9.73 12.43 3.35
C VAL A 41 -8.55 13.37 3.60
N GLN A 42 -8.56 14.57 3.03
CA GLN A 42 -7.49 15.55 3.23
C GLN A 42 -7.45 16.08 4.67
N GLU A 43 -8.60 16.29 5.31
CA GLU A 43 -8.67 16.65 6.73
C GLU A 43 -8.09 15.54 7.61
N ILE A 44 -8.45 14.28 7.37
CA ILE A 44 -7.87 13.12 8.08
C ILE A 44 -6.35 13.06 7.86
N ARG A 45 -5.87 13.26 6.63
CA ARG A 45 -4.43 13.33 6.33
C ARG A 45 -3.73 14.44 7.10
N LYS A 46 -4.35 15.62 7.24
CA LYS A 46 -3.76 16.75 7.99
C LYS A 46 -3.64 16.44 9.47
N ILE A 47 -4.67 15.84 10.06
CA ILE A 47 -4.68 15.44 11.47
C ILE A 47 -3.56 14.44 11.74
N LEU A 48 -3.43 13.42 10.88
CA LEU A 48 -2.49 12.32 11.09
C LEU A 48 -1.06 12.61 10.64
N ARG A 49 -0.76 13.72 9.94
CA ARG A 49 0.53 13.99 9.27
C ARG A 49 1.79 13.79 10.15
N LYS A 50 1.68 13.93 11.47
CA LYS A 50 2.79 13.75 12.42
C LYS A 50 2.89 12.33 12.97
N ASP A 51 1.75 11.64 13.05
CA ASP A 51 1.62 10.37 13.76
C ASP A 51 1.56 9.17 12.80
N ALA A 52 0.97 9.34 11.61
CA ALA A 52 0.79 8.29 10.63
C ALA A 52 0.73 8.82 9.19
N ILE A 53 1.07 7.95 8.23
CA ILE A 53 0.99 8.24 6.80
C ILE A 53 -0.15 7.43 6.18
N ILE A 54 -1.07 8.11 5.51
CA ILE A 54 -2.07 7.46 4.65
C ILE A 54 -1.53 7.40 3.22
N ARG A 55 -1.28 6.18 2.72
CA ARG A 55 -0.96 5.95 1.30
C ARG A 55 -2.16 5.36 0.57
N MET A 56 -2.51 5.96 -0.56
CA MET A 56 -3.49 5.39 -1.48
C MET A 56 -2.74 4.81 -2.67
N SER A 57 -3.17 3.63 -3.11
CA SER A 57 -2.60 2.96 -4.29
C SER A 57 -3.67 2.10 -4.95
N LYS A 58 -3.39 1.57 -6.15
CA LYS A 58 -4.32 0.63 -6.79
C LYS A 58 -4.38 -0.67 -5.98
N LYS A 59 -5.57 -1.23 -5.82
CA LYS A 59 -5.79 -2.50 -5.08
C LYS A 59 -4.82 -3.61 -5.52
N SER A 60 -4.63 -3.79 -6.82
CA SER A 60 -3.71 -4.82 -7.36
C SER A 60 -2.23 -4.56 -7.08
N LEU A 61 -1.82 -3.31 -6.82
CA LEU A 61 -0.45 -3.00 -6.40
C LEU A 61 -0.28 -3.23 -4.90
N GLN A 62 -1.29 -2.88 -4.10
CA GLN A 62 -1.32 -3.15 -2.66
C GLN A 62 -1.23 -4.65 -2.38
N GLU A 63 -2.08 -5.46 -3.04
CA GLU A 63 -2.07 -6.92 -2.88
C GLU A 63 -0.70 -7.53 -3.21
N ARG A 64 -0.06 -7.08 -4.28
CA ARG A 64 1.29 -7.54 -4.67
C ARG A 64 2.36 -7.10 -3.68
N ALA A 65 2.25 -5.88 -3.14
CA ALA A 65 3.16 -5.41 -2.11
C ALA A 65 3.03 -6.24 -0.83
N PHE A 66 1.80 -6.58 -0.41
CA PHE A 66 1.56 -7.46 0.74
C PHE A 66 2.12 -8.87 0.53
N ASP A 67 1.93 -9.45 -0.66
CA ASP A 67 2.47 -10.77 -0.99
C ASP A 67 4.01 -10.77 -0.93
N LYS A 68 4.66 -9.80 -1.57
CA LYS A 68 6.13 -9.66 -1.50
C LYS A 68 6.62 -9.41 -0.08
N PHE A 69 5.96 -8.51 0.66
CA PHE A 69 6.37 -8.18 2.02
C PHE A 69 6.23 -9.37 2.96
N GLN A 70 5.22 -10.22 2.75
CA GLN A 70 5.09 -11.47 3.49
C GLN A 70 6.24 -12.44 3.22
N GLU A 71 6.67 -12.58 1.96
CA GLU A 71 7.82 -13.43 1.59
C GLU A 71 9.11 -12.94 2.27
N ILE A 72 9.31 -11.62 2.36
CA ILE A 72 10.49 -11.01 2.99
C ILE A 72 10.44 -11.08 4.51
N SER A 73 9.30 -10.73 5.10
CA SER A 73 9.16 -10.53 6.55
C SER A 73 8.83 -11.81 7.32
N GLY A 74 8.31 -12.85 6.67
CA GLY A 74 7.80 -14.06 7.33
C GLY A 74 6.57 -13.85 8.24
N LYS A 75 6.05 -12.63 8.32
CA LYS A 75 4.90 -12.26 9.16
C LYS A 75 3.59 -12.80 8.57
N SER A 76 2.96 -13.76 9.26
CA SER A 76 1.74 -14.43 8.80
C SER A 76 0.46 -13.59 8.92
N ASN A 77 0.47 -12.54 9.76
CA ASN A 77 -0.67 -11.66 10.01
C ASN A 77 -1.04 -10.77 8.80
N ILE A 78 -0.13 -10.57 7.85
CA ILE A 78 -0.36 -9.73 6.65
C ILE A 78 -1.49 -10.31 5.77
N LYS A 79 -1.65 -11.64 5.70
CA LYS A 79 -2.74 -12.28 4.92
C LYS A 79 -4.14 -11.89 5.39
N LYS A 80 -4.30 -11.44 6.65
CA LYS A 80 -5.59 -11.03 7.21
C LYS A 80 -6.01 -9.62 6.77
N LEU A 81 -5.12 -8.88 6.11
CA LEU A 81 -5.38 -7.51 5.63
C LEU A 81 -5.92 -7.46 4.18
N LYS A 82 -5.97 -8.61 3.49
CA LYS A 82 -6.62 -8.77 2.17
C LYS A 82 -8.14 -8.92 2.33
#